data_AF-A0A2V9WDF4-F1
#
_entry.id   AF-A0A2V9WDF4-F1
#
_cell.length_a   1.000
_cell.length_b   1.000
_cell.length_c   1.000
_cell.angle_alpha   90.00
_cell.angle_beta   90.00
_cell.angle_gamma   90.00
#
_symmetry.space_group_name_H-M   'P 1'
#
loop_
_entity.id
_entity.type
_entity.pdbx_description
1 polymer ?
#
loop_
_entity_poly.entity_id
_entity_poly.type
_entity_poly.pdbx_seq_one_letter_code
_entity_poly.pdbx_strand_id
1 'polypeptide(L)'
;MTLTPTPAPGSVFTGWQGGGCAGTASCTVTLTADTTVTVGFALRVATPSLSLAGGTYNLPQVVSIRTATPGATIHYTTNGTPPTTASPVYSGPISVTRTMTIKAMAAASGMVDSYLASATYTLQAATPTFSPAGGIYTFPQSVSIADASPGVTIYYTTDGSTPTTTSRVYTLPIVVQPVFNGSLPIITATTVKTMAVAPGWSPSPVASATYDIRL
;
A
#
# COMPACT_ATOMS: atom_id res chain seq x y z
N MET A 1 -0.36 15.93 47.17
CA MET A 1 0.61 15.59 46.11
C MET A 1 -0.12 14.88 44.97
N THR A 2 0.34 15.03 43.74
CA THR A 2 -0.23 14.33 42.57
C THR A 2 0.69 13.18 42.17
N LEU A 3 0.13 11.98 42.03
CA LEU A 3 0.87 10.80 41.57
C LEU A 3 0.79 10.66 40.05
N THR A 4 1.92 10.37 39.41
CA THR A 4 2.01 10.10 37.97
C THR A 4 2.59 8.70 37.77
N PRO A 5 1.86 7.75 37.16
CA PRO A 5 2.39 6.41 36.92
C PRO A 5 3.30 6.46 35.68
N THR A 6 4.47 5.81 35.75
CA THR A 6 5.38 5.69 34.61
C THR A 6 5.57 4.21 34.28
N PRO A 7 4.76 3.63 33.37
CA PRO A 7 4.93 2.25 32.94
C PRO A 7 6.28 2.04 32.25
N ALA A 8 6.90 0.88 32.47
CA ALA A 8 8.04 0.43 31.68
C ALA A 8 7.62 0.08 30.24
N PRO A 9 8.54 0.09 29.26
CA PRO A 9 8.25 -0.37 27.90
C PRO A 9 7.57 -1.76 27.89
N GLY A 10 6.50 -1.90 27.12
CA GLY A 10 5.73 -3.15 27.05
C GLY A 10 4.78 -3.39 28.24
N SER A 11 4.64 -2.43 29.17
CA SER A 11 3.64 -2.49 30.24
C SER A 11 2.64 -1.34 30.13
N VAL A 12 1.47 -1.52 30.75
CA VAL A 12 0.41 -0.52 30.81
C VAL A 12 0.00 -0.31 32.25
N PHE A 13 -0.31 0.94 32.60
CA PHE A 13 -0.91 1.27 33.89
C PHE A 13 -2.34 0.72 33.96
N THR A 14 -2.68 0.01 35.03
CA THR A 14 -4.00 -0.62 35.22
C THR A 14 -4.84 0.04 36.31
N GLY A 15 -4.24 0.85 37.19
CA GLY A 15 -4.98 1.64 38.15
C GLY A 15 -4.24 1.91 39.46
N TRP A 16 -4.80 2.84 40.23
CA TRP A 16 -4.43 3.12 41.62
C TRP A 16 -5.33 2.35 42.58
N GLN A 17 -4.79 2.00 43.75
CA GLN A 17 -5.56 1.46 44.87
C GLN A 17 -5.00 1.98 46.21
N GLY A 18 -5.89 2.45 47.09
CA GLY A 18 -5.53 2.91 48.43
C GLY A 18 -5.26 4.42 48.50
N GLY A 19 -5.16 4.94 49.73
CA GLY A 19 -4.87 6.36 50.00
C GLY A 19 -5.82 7.38 49.37
N GLY A 20 -7.10 6.99 49.21
CA GLY A 20 -8.12 7.83 48.56
C GLY A 20 -8.14 7.75 47.03
N CYS A 21 -7.26 6.95 46.42
CA CYS A 21 -7.18 6.76 44.98
C CYS A 21 -7.73 5.41 44.52
N ALA A 22 -8.48 5.44 43.42
CA ALA A 22 -9.05 4.26 42.80
C ALA A 22 -9.15 4.45 41.28
N GLY A 23 -8.92 3.36 40.52
CA GLY A 23 -9.09 3.34 39.08
C GLY A 23 -7.96 4.05 38.33
N THR A 24 -8.23 4.46 37.09
CA THR A 24 -7.21 5.02 36.19
C THR A 24 -7.18 6.54 36.14
N ALA A 25 -8.03 7.22 36.90
CA ALA A 25 -8.06 8.68 36.97
C ALA A 25 -6.80 9.24 37.66
N SER A 26 -6.54 10.53 37.46
CA SER A 26 -5.49 11.26 38.18
C SER A 26 -5.68 11.10 39.69
N CYS A 27 -4.62 10.71 40.38
CA CYS A 27 -4.64 10.47 41.83
C CYS A 27 -3.97 11.64 42.56
N THR A 28 -4.74 12.36 43.37
CA THR A 28 -4.25 13.38 44.29
C THR A 28 -4.44 12.91 45.73
N VAL A 29 -3.36 12.92 46.51
CA VAL A 29 -3.34 12.47 47.90
C VAL A 29 -3.07 13.65 48.82
N THR A 30 -3.87 13.82 49.85
CA THR A 30 -3.62 14.75 50.97
C THR A 30 -3.14 13.95 52.17
N LEU A 31 -1.92 14.22 52.63
CA LEU A 31 -1.28 13.45 53.71
C LEU A 31 -1.57 14.09 55.07
N THR A 32 -2.37 13.42 55.89
CA THR A 32 -2.59 13.77 57.31
C THR A 32 -2.08 12.69 58.27
N ALA A 33 -1.72 11.51 57.74
CA ALA A 33 -1.10 10.38 58.40
C ALA A 33 -0.40 9.49 57.36
N ASP A 34 0.32 8.47 57.81
CA ASP A 34 0.94 7.46 56.95
C ASP A 34 -0.11 6.83 56.02
N THR A 35 0.13 6.93 54.71
CA THR A 35 -0.83 6.54 53.68
C THR A 35 -0.16 5.66 52.65
N THR A 36 -0.75 4.49 52.37
CA THR A 36 -0.26 3.58 51.33
C THR A 36 -1.12 3.71 50.07
N VAL A 37 -0.46 3.92 48.92
CA VAL A 37 -1.07 3.86 47.59
C VAL A 37 -0.31 2.82 46.77
N THR A 38 -1.04 1.88 46.19
CA THR A 38 -0.53 0.83 45.30
C THR A 38 -0.85 1.20 43.85
N VAL A 39 0.08 0.89 42.95
CA VAL A 39 -0.06 1.08 41.51
C VAL A 39 -0.04 -0.28 40.82
N GLY A 40 -1.02 -0.52 39.94
CA GLY A 40 -1.08 -1.70 39.10
C GLY A 40 -0.45 -1.47 37.73
N PHE A 41 0.29 -2.46 37.26
CA PHE A 41 0.76 -2.55 35.87
C PHE A 41 0.48 -3.94 35.31
N ALA A 42 0.23 -4.02 34.01
CA ALA A 42 0.12 -5.28 33.27
C ALA A 42 1.01 -5.26 32.03
N LEU A 43 1.56 -6.42 31.66
CA LEU A 43 2.29 -6.55 30.41
C LEU A 43 1.33 -6.49 29.22
N ARG A 44 1.81 -5.93 28.11
CA ARG A 44 1.11 -5.87 26.83
C ARG A 44 1.84 -6.72 25.79
N VAL A 45 1.06 -7.39 24.96
CA VAL A 45 1.57 -8.12 23.79
C VAL A 45 2.22 -7.13 22.81
N ALA A 46 3.36 -7.52 22.25
CA ALA A 46 4.04 -6.72 21.23
C ALA A 46 3.16 -6.58 19.98
N THR A 47 3.06 -5.35 19.46
CA THR A 47 2.35 -5.06 18.22
C THR A 47 2.88 -5.93 17.08
N PRO A 48 2.01 -6.61 16.31
CA PRO A 48 2.44 -7.33 15.13
C PRO A 48 3.22 -6.44 14.16
N SER A 49 4.17 -7.03 13.45
CA SER A 49 4.91 -6.38 12.36
C SER A 49 4.63 -7.11 11.07
N LEU A 50 4.37 -6.36 10.01
CA LEU A 50 4.20 -6.87 8.66
C LEU A 50 5.55 -6.87 7.94
N SER A 51 5.83 -7.88 7.13
CA SER A 51 7.11 -8.03 6.43
C SER A 51 7.36 -6.98 5.35
N LEU A 52 6.28 -6.46 4.75
CA LEU A 52 6.32 -5.32 3.83
C LEU A 52 5.58 -4.13 4.44
N ALA A 53 6.16 -2.95 4.30
CA ALA A 53 5.48 -1.69 4.54
C ALA A 53 4.28 -1.52 3.59
N GLY A 54 3.30 -0.71 3.98
CA GLY A 54 2.24 -0.31 3.06
C GLY A 54 2.79 0.58 1.94
N GLY A 55 2.18 0.52 0.77
CA GLY A 55 2.64 1.27 -0.41
C GLY A 55 1.99 0.80 -1.71
N THR A 56 2.49 1.36 -2.81
CA THR A 56 2.06 1.01 -4.17
C THR A 56 3.03 0.02 -4.80
N TYR A 57 2.50 -1.04 -5.41
CA TYR A 57 3.26 -2.09 -6.05
C TYR A 57 2.69 -2.38 -7.44
N ASN A 58 3.57 -2.73 -8.39
CA ASN A 58 3.23 -3.14 -9.75
C ASN A 58 3.33 -4.67 -9.95
N LEU A 59 3.50 -5.41 -8.86
CA LEU A 59 3.55 -6.87 -8.83
C LEU A 59 2.74 -7.35 -7.61
N PRO A 60 2.10 -8.54 -7.68
CA PRO A 60 1.53 -9.17 -6.50
C PRO A 60 2.56 -9.31 -5.37
N GLN A 61 2.12 -9.12 -4.14
CA GLN A 61 2.99 -9.19 -2.95
C GLN A 61 2.63 -10.37 -2.05
N VAL A 62 3.58 -10.80 -1.25
CA VAL A 62 3.38 -11.81 -0.20
C VAL A 62 3.81 -11.22 1.13
N VAL A 63 2.88 -11.11 2.07
CA VAL A 63 3.08 -10.45 3.36
C VAL A 63 3.05 -11.48 4.48
N SER A 64 4.12 -11.56 5.28
CA SER A 64 4.12 -12.30 6.53
C SER A 64 3.92 -11.38 7.73
N ILE A 65 3.32 -11.93 8.79
CA ILE A 65 3.06 -11.20 10.03
C ILE A 65 3.79 -11.93 11.16
N ARG A 66 4.48 -11.17 12.02
CA ARG A 66 5.15 -11.70 13.21
C ARG A 66 4.89 -10.82 14.42
N THR A 67 4.92 -11.40 15.61
CA THR A 67 4.96 -10.67 16.88
C THR A 67 6.18 -11.12 17.69
N ALA A 68 6.73 -10.21 18.49
CA ALA A 68 7.88 -10.49 19.35
C ALA A 68 7.49 -11.21 20.64
N THR A 69 6.19 -11.29 20.99
CA THR A 69 5.70 -11.99 22.18
C THR A 69 5.55 -13.49 21.89
N PRO A 70 6.37 -14.37 22.50
CA PRO A 70 6.25 -15.81 22.30
C PRO A 70 4.90 -16.35 22.74
N GLY A 71 4.32 -17.27 21.97
CA GLY A 71 3.04 -17.89 22.29
C GLY A 71 1.81 -17.01 22.09
N ALA A 72 1.96 -15.78 21.59
CA ALA A 72 0.83 -14.92 21.24
C ALA A 72 0.17 -15.37 19.93
N THR A 73 -1.17 -15.35 19.91
CA THR A 73 -1.99 -15.63 18.73
C THR A 73 -2.23 -14.35 17.96
N ILE A 74 -1.87 -14.33 16.68
CA ILE A 74 -2.09 -13.18 15.79
C ILE A 74 -3.43 -13.34 15.09
N HIS A 75 -4.29 -12.33 15.20
CA HIS A 75 -5.56 -12.21 14.48
C HIS A 75 -5.45 -11.10 13.44
N TYR A 76 -6.06 -11.29 12.27
CA TYR A 76 -5.95 -10.34 11.17
C TYR A 76 -7.22 -10.18 10.36
N THR A 77 -7.26 -9.11 9.58
CA THR A 77 -8.27 -8.82 8.56
C THR A 77 -7.58 -8.27 7.31
N THR A 78 -8.24 -8.40 6.16
CA THR A 78 -7.73 -7.97 4.85
C THR A 78 -8.59 -6.90 4.17
N ASN A 79 -9.71 -6.55 4.79
CA ASN A 79 -10.68 -5.55 4.34
C ASN A 79 -10.54 -4.21 5.08
N GLY A 80 -9.51 -4.05 5.93
CA GLY A 80 -9.28 -2.84 6.70
C GLY A 80 -10.14 -2.66 7.97
N THR A 81 -11.01 -3.60 8.34
CA THR A 81 -11.70 -3.53 9.65
C THR A 81 -10.73 -3.90 10.78
N PRO A 82 -10.83 -3.31 11.99
CA PRO A 82 -9.99 -3.75 13.11
C PRO A 82 -10.22 -5.24 13.44
N PRO A 83 -9.18 -6.08 13.51
CA PRO A 83 -9.32 -7.45 14.01
C PRO A 83 -9.66 -7.49 15.50
N THR A 84 -10.34 -8.56 15.87
CA THR A 84 -10.63 -8.98 17.26
C THR A 84 -10.16 -10.42 17.46
N THR A 85 -10.26 -10.94 18.68
CA THR A 85 -9.99 -12.35 18.98
C THR A 85 -10.94 -13.34 18.29
N ALA A 86 -12.07 -12.86 17.74
CA ALA A 86 -12.96 -13.65 16.89
C ALA A 86 -12.58 -13.61 15.40
N SER A 87 -11.63 -12.75 15.00
CA SER A 87 -11.15 -12.67 13.62
C SER A 87 -10.24 -13.86 13.27
N PRO A 88 -10.06 -14.17 11.97
CA PRO A 88 -9.21 -15.27 11.54
C PRO A 88 -7.79 -15.23 12.15
N VAL A 89 -7.31 -16.39 12.56
CA VAL A 89 -5.94 -16.57 13.06
C VAL A 89 -4.98 -16.60 11.89
N TYR A 90 -3.87 -15.88 12.01
CA TYR A 90 -2.78 -15.90 11.04
C TYR A 90 -2.04 -17.24 11.10
N SER A 91 -2.06 -17.99 10.00
CA SER A 91 -1.46 -19.33 9.89
C SER A 91 -0.40 -19.46 8.78
N GLY A 92 -0.21 -18.43 7.96
CA GLY A 92 0.75 -18.42 6.87
C GLY A 92 0.73 -17.11 6.08
N PRO A 93 1.70 -16.90 5.17
CA PRO A 93 1.79 -15.66 4.40
C PRO A 93 0.51 -15.30 3.64
N ILE A 94 0.19 -14.01 3.58
CA ILE A 94 -0.99 -13.47 2.91
C ILE A 94 -0.60 -13.00 1.51
N SER A 95 -1.26 -13.55 0.49
CA SER A 95 -1.09 -13.12 -0.89
C SER A 95 -1.93 -11.89 -1.20
N VAL A 96 -1.26 -10.80 -1.61
CA VAL A 96 -1.87 -9.54 -2.05
C VAL A 96 -1.90 -9.54 -3.58
N THR A 97 -3.06 -9.85 -4.15
CA THR A 97 -3.28 -9.91 -5.61
C THR A 97 -4.21 -8.81 -6.14
N ARG A 98 -4.75 -7.99 -5.22
CA ARG A 98 -5.56 -6.80 -5.47
C ARG A 98 -5.29 -5.78 -4.36
N THR A 99 -5.69 -4.53 -4.57
CA THR A 99 -5.59 -3.51 -3.51
C THR A 99 -6.38 -3.93 -2.26
N MET A 100 -5.71 -3.93 -1.10
CA MET A 100 -6.29 -4.36 0.17
C MET A 100 -5.56 -3.77 1.38
N THR A 101 -6.21 -3.76 2.54
CA THR A 101 -5.63 -3.29 3.79
C THR A 101 -5.53 -4.43 4.78
N ILE A 102 -4.30 -4.79 5.17
CA ILE A 102 -4.06 -5.78 6.21
C ILE A 102 -3.99 -5.07 7.56
N LYS A 103 -4.83 -5.49 8.50
CA LYS A 103 -4.72 -5.11 9.91
C LYS A 103 -4.48 -6.33 10.76
N ALA A 104 -3.69 -6.20 11.82
CA ALA A 104 -3.38 -7.29 12.72
C ALA A 104 -3.32 -6.84 14.19
N MET A 105 -3.77 -7.71 15.08
CA MET A 105 -3.53 -7.64 16.52
C MET A 105 -3.02 -8.99 17.02
N ALA A 106 -2.40 -9.02 18.19
CA ALA A 106 -2.00 -10.24 18.86
C ALA A 106 -2.53 -10.28 20.29
N ALA A 107 -2.97 -11.47 20.70
CA ALA A 107 -3.48 -11.75 22.04
C ALA A 107 -2.65 -12.86 22.69
N ALA A 108 -2.45 -12.77 24.00
CA ALA A 108 -1.78 -13.80 24.80
C ALA A 108 -2.43 -13.87 26.18
N SER A 109 -2.51 -15.09 26.74
CA SER A 109 -3.13 -15.30 28.05
C SER A 109 -2.40 -14.51 29.14
N GLY A 110 -3.17 -13.83 30.01
CA GLY A 110 -2.63 -13.05 31.12
C GLY A 110 -1.97 -11.72 30.74
N MET A 111 -2.04 -11.32 29.47
CA MET A 111 -1.51 -10.04 28.98
C MET A 111 -2.61 -9.17 28.38
N VAL A 112 -2.36 -7.87 28.33
CA VAL A 112 -3.19 -6.94 27.56
C VAL A 112 -2.91 -7.13 26.08
N ASP A 113 -3.95 -7.16 25.25
CA ASP A 113 -3.84 -7.27 23.80
C ASP A 113 -2.91 -6.21 23.20
N SER A 114 -2.29 -6.55 22.09
CA SER A 114 -1.38 -5.65 21.39
C SER A 114 -2.12 -4.40 20.88
N TYR A 115 -1.35 -3.39 20.48
CA TYR A 115 -1.89 -2.38 19.57
C TYR A 115 -2.13 -2.97 18.18
N LEU A 116 -2.83 -2.20 17.33
CA LEU A 116 -3.09 -2.57 15.95
C LEU A 116 -1.90 -2.26 15.04
N ALA A 117 -1.49 -3.25 14.26
CA ALA A 117 -0.70 -3.04 13.06
C ALA A 117 -1.63 -2.81 11.87
N SER A 118 -1.25 -1.92 10.95
CA SER A 118 -2.05 -1.61 9.77
C SER A 118 -1.16 -1.23 8.59
N ALA A 119 -1.39 -1.84 7.43
CA ALA A 119 -0.74 -1.46 6.18
C ALA A 119 -1.74 -1.61 5.02
N THR A 120 -1.78 -0.61 4.14
CA THR A 120 -2.53 -0.65 2.89
C THR A 120 -1.57 -0.97 1.75
N TYR A 121 -1.93 -1.97 0.95
CA TYR A 121 -1.19 -2.38 -0.23
C TYR A 121 -2.03 -2.03 -1.45
N THR A 122 -1.55 -1.08 -2.24
CA THR A 122 -2.20 -0.68 -3.49
C THR A 122 -1.49 -1.35 -4.64
N LEU A 123 -2.23 -2.08 -5.47
CA LEU A 123 -1.68 -2.60 -6.72
C LEU A 123 -2.03 -1.65 -7.85
N GLN A 124 -1.02 -1.20 -8.59
CA GLN A 124 -1.15 -0.28 -9.71
C GLN A 124 -0.33 -0.81 -10.89
N ALA A 125 -0.92 -0.80 -12.09
CA ALA A 125 -0.16 -1.15 -13.28
C ALA A 125 1.02 -0.18 -13.45
N ALA A 126 2.18 -0.71 -13.83
CA ALA A 126 3.35 0.06 -14.18
C ALA A 126 3.06 1.00 -15.35
N THR A 127 3.86 2.05 -15.49
CA THR A 127 3.77 2.93 -16.66
C THR A 127 4.29 2.17 -17.89
N PRO A 128 3.54 2.09 -19.01
CA PRO A 128 4.04 1.45 -20.22
C PRO A 128 5.29 2.15 -20.75
N THR A 129 6.18 1.38 -21.36
CA THR A 129 7.42 1.86 -21.98
C THR A 129 7.37 1.71 -23.49
N PHE A 130 8.02 2.63 -24.21
CA PHE A 130 8.09 2.62 -25.68
C PHE A 130 9.49 2.20 -26.16
N SER A 131 9.54 1.40 -27.22
CA SER A 131 10.77 1.09 -27.94
C SER A 131 10.51 1.08 -29.47
N PRO A 132 11.18 1.95 -30.25
CA PRO A 132 12.15 2.96 -29.80
C PRO A 132 11.48 4.05 -28.95
N ALA A 133 12.29 4.82 -28.20
CA ALA A 133 11.77 5.96 -27.44
C ALA A 133 11.23 7.06 -28.38
N GLY A 134 10.43 8.00 -27.86
CA GLY A 134 10.01 9.16 -28.64
C GLY A 134 11.20 9.99 -29.11
N GLY A 135 11.12 10.56 -30.31
CA GLY A 135 12.22 11.31 -30.91
C GLY A 135 11.98 11.71 -32.36
N ILE A 136 13.03 12.28 -32.95
CA ILE A 136 13.09 12.62 -34.36
C ILE A 136 13.76 11.46 -35.11
N TYR A 137 13.15 11.02 -36.20
CA TYR A 137 13.62 9.94 -37.04
C TYR A 137 13.61 10.35 -38.51
N THR A 138 14.47 9.75 -39.31
CA THR A 138 14.53 9.95 -40.77
C THR A 138 13.90 8.80 -41.55
N PHE A 139 13.38 7.79 -40.86
CA PHE A 139 12.72 6.62 -41.44
C PHE A 139 11.47 6.26 -40.62
N PRO A 140 10.46 5.60 -41.23
CA PRO A 140 9.31 5.06 -40.49
C PRO A 140 9.74 4.20 -39.29
N GLN A 141 9.00 4.30 -38.19
CA GLN A 141 9.29 3.57 -36.96
C GLN A 141 8.23 2.51 -36.68
N SER A 142 8.66 1.34 -36.20
CA SER A 142 7.78 0.31 -35.65
C SER A 142 7.89 0.37 -34.12
N VAL A 143 6.90 1.00 -33.49
CA VAL A 143 6.90 1.26 -32.05
C VAL A 143 6.30 0.08 -31.31
N SER A 144 7.13 -0.59 -30.54
CA SER A 144 6.73 -1.59 -29.56
C SER A 144 6.40 -0.93 -28.21
N ILE A 145 5.37 -1.44 -27.54
CA ILE A 145 4.96 -1.00 -26.20
C ILE A 145 5.00 -2.21 -25.27
N ALA A 146 5.61 -2.04 -24.10
CA ALA A 146 5.70 -3.07 -23.07
C ALA A 146 5.27 -2.52 -21.72
N ASP A 147 4.83 -3.42 -20.84
CA ASP A 147 4.50 -3.12 -19.44
C ASP A 147 5.08 -4.23 -18.55
N ALA A 148 5.60 -3.86 -17.39
CA ALA A 148 6.23 -4.81 -16.46
C ALA A 148 5.21 -5.56 -15.59
N SER A 149 3.94 -5.16 -15.62
CA SER A 149 2.90 -5.71 -14.75
C SER A 149 2.21 -6.91 -15.42
N PRO A 150 1.93 -7.98 -14.68
CA PRO A 150 1.27 -9.16 -15.22
C PRO A 150 -0.19 -8.87 -15.58
N GLY A 151 -0.64 -9.44 -16.71
CA GLY A 151 -2.06 -9.48 -17.07
C GLY A 151 -2.70 -8.12 -17.41
N VAL A 152 -1.89 -7.13 -17.80
CA VAL A 152 -2.41 -5.83 -18.25
C VAL A 152 -2.91 -5.87 -19.68
N THR A 153 -3.94 -5.07 -19.94
CA THR A 153 -4.31 -4.62 -21.28
C THR A 153 -3.82 -3.20 -21.46
N ILE A 154 -3.07 -2.95 -22.54
CA ILE A 154 -2.56 -1.61 -22.87
C ILE A 154 -3.50 -0.94 -23.87
N TYR A 155 -3.98 0.24 -23.52
CA TYR A 155 -4.82 1.09 -24.35
C TYR A 155 -4.01 2.28 -24.84
N TYR A 156 -4.22 2.70 -26.10
CA TYR A 156 -3.45 3.78 -26.70
C TYR A 156 -4.26 4.70 -27.62
N THR A 157 -3.69 5.88 -27.83
CA THR A 157 -4.10 6.89 -28.81
C THR A 157 -2.87 7.35 -29.59
N THR A 158 -3.06 7.88 -30.80
CA THR A 158 -1.97 8.37 -31.68
C THR A 158 -2.10 9.85 -32.04
N ASP A 159 -3.18 10.49 -31.56
CA ASP A 159 -3.52 11.89 -31.77
C ASP A 159 -3.14 12.77 -30.55
N GLY A 160 -2.47 12.19 -29.55
CA GLY A 160 -2.10 12.87 -28.30
C GLY A 160 -3.23 13.03 -27.28
N SER A 161 -4.45 12.53 -27.55
CA SER A 161 -5.52 12.49 -26.55
C SER A 161 -5.21 11.49 -25.43
N THR A 162 -5.79 11.68 -24.23
CA THR A 162 -5.57 10.75 -23.11
C THR A 162 -6.31 9.43 -23.38
N PRO A 163 -5.64 8.27 -23.31
CA PRO A 163 -6.28 6.98 -23.54
C PRO A 163 -7.27 6.63 -22.41
N THR A 164 -8.35 5.96 -22.79
CA THR A 164 -9.35 5.37 -21.90
C THR A 164 -9.51 3.88 -22.22
N THR A 165 -10.34 3.15 -21.47
CA THR A 165 -10.64 1.74 -21.74
C THR A 165 -11.47 1.51 -23.02
N THR A 166 -11.93 2.57 -23.67
CA THR A 166 -12.59 2.51 -24.99
C THR A 166 -11.64 2.88 -26.15
N SER A 167 -10.42 3.32 -25.84
CA SER A 167 -9.37 3.53 -26.84
C SER A 167 -8.89 2.22 -27.46
N ARG A 168 -8.02 2.32 -28.46
CA ARG A 168 -7.51 1.15 -29.17
C ARG A 168 -6.67 0.29 -28.24
N VAL A 169 -6.88 -1.03 -28.29
CA VAL A 169 -6.03 -1.99 -27.57
C VAL A 169 -4.76 -2.23 -28.37
N TYR A 170 -3.62 -2.15 -27.70
CA TYR A 170 -2.33 -2.48 -28.28
C TYR A 170 -2.15 -4.00 -28.36
N THR A 171 -2.07 -4.52 -29.59
CA THR A 171 -1.87 -5.96 -29.87
C THR A 171 -0.71 -6.22 -30.84
N LEU A 172 -0.29 -5.21 -31.60
CA LEU A 172 0.80 -5.25 -32.58
C LEU A 172 1.55 -3.92 -32.55
N PRO A 173 2.84 -3.89 -32.95
CA PRO A 173 3.62 -2.66 -33.06
C PRO A 173 2.90 -1.56 -33.85
N ILE A 174 3.00 -0.33 -33.36
CA ILE A 174 2.41 0.85 -34.00
C ILE A 174 3.40 1.36 -35.05
N VAL A 175 3.01 1.34 -36.31
CA VAL A 175 3.82 1.90 -37.39
C VAL A 175 3.58 3.40 -37.48
N VAL A 176 4.62 4.18 -37.23
CA VAL A 176 4.64 5.64 -37.45
C VAL A 176 5.36 5.92 -38.76
N GLN A 177 4.68 6.63 -39.66
CA GLN A 177 5.16 6.94 -41.01
C GLN A 177 5.01 8.44 -41.30
N PRO A 178 5.78 9.00 -42.25
CA PRO A 178 5.59 10.38 -42.70
C PRO A 178 4.17 10.58 -43.25
N VAL A 179 3.58 11.74 -42.95
CA VAL A 179 2.31 12.15 -43.55
C VAL A 179 2.61 13.03 -44.76
N PHE A 180 1.98 12.76 -45.90
CA PHE A 180 2.16 13.55 -47.12
C PHE A 180 0.87 14.26 -47.50
N ASN A 181 0.98 15.48 -48.03
CA ASN A 181 -0.09 16.16 -48.76
C ASN A 181 0.35 16.34 -50.22
N GLY A 182 -0.05 15.40 -51.08
CA GLY A 182 0.55 15.26 -52.41
C GLY A 182 2.00 14.77 -52.31
N SER A 183 2.91 15.39 -53.07
CA SER A 183 4.35 15.05 -53.05
C SER A 183 5.13 15.75 -51.93
N LEU A 184 4.49 16.62 -51.14
CA LEU A 184 5.16 17.38 -50.08
C LEU A 184 5.01 16.66 -48.72
N PRO A 185 6.11 16.41 -47.99
CA PRO A 185 6.02 15.90 -46.63
C PRO A 185 5.43 16.95 -45.70
N ILE A 186 4.44 16.56 -44.90
CA ILE A 186 3.99 17.34 -43.75
C ILE A 186 4.74 16.81 -42.53
N ILE A 187 5.54 17.68 -41.92
CA ILE A 187 6.21 17.40 -40.65
C ILE A 187 5.15 17.48 -39.53
N THR A 188 4.38 16.40 -39.36
CA THR A 188 3.44 16.24 -38.24
C THR A 188 3.93 15.12 -37.35
N ALA A 189 4.26 15.47 -36.11
CA ALA A 189 4.67 14.48 -35.14
C ALA A 189 3.45 13.64 -34.70
N THR A 190 3.61 12.31 -34.66
CA THR A 190 2.61 11.40 -34.08
C THR A 190 2.87 11.30 -32.58
N THR A 191 1.88 11.65 -31.76
CA THR A 191 1.99 11.51 -30.30
C THR A 191 1.22 10.28 -29.85
N VAL A 192 1.95 9.27 -29.41
CA VAL A 192 1.40 8.05 -28.85
C VAL A 192 1.29 8.21 -27.34
N LYS A 193 0.07 8.09 -26.81
CA LYS A 193 -0.16 8.00 -25.37
C LYS A 193 -0.72 6.63 -25.01
N THR A 194 -0.32 6.10 -23.86
CA THR A 194 -0.69 4.75 -23.42
C THR A 194 -1.05 4.70 -21.95
N MET A 195 -2.00 3.83 -21.61
CA MET A 195 -2.37 3.48 -20.24
C MET A 195 -2.55 1.96 -20.16
N ALA A 196 -2.01 1.34 -19.12
CA ALA A 196 -2.20 -0.07 -18.80
C ALA A 196 -3.27 -0.24 -17.72
N VAL A 197 -4.10 -1.27 -17.88
CA VAL A 197 -5.14 -1.64 -16.92
C VAL A 197 -5.08 -3.14 -16.66
N ALA A 198 -5.07 -3.54 -15.39
CA ALA A 198 -5.22 -4.92 -14.95
C ALA A 198 -6.45 -5.10 -14.04
N PRO A 199 -7.11 -6.27 -14.03
CA PRO A 199 -8.25 -6.53 -13.17
C PRO A 199 -7.94 -6.35 -11.67
N GLY A 200 -8.70 -5.52 -10.98
CA GLY A 200 -8.54 -5.28 -9.53
C GLY A 200 -7.34 -4.41 -9.14
N TRP A 201 -6.68 -3.79 -10.12
CA TRP A 201 -5.55 -2.88 -9.94
C TRP A 201 -5.95 -1.47 -10.34
N SER A 202 -5.31 -0.47 -9.75
CA SER A 202 -5.41 0.90 -10.25
C SER A 202 -4.74 1.01 -11.62
N PRO A 203 -5.29 1.80 -12.56
CA PRO A 203 -4.64 2.05 -13.85
C PRO A 203 -3.24 2.65 -13.70
N SER A 204 -2.40 2.41 -14.70
CA SER A 204 -1.09 3.04 -14.75
C SER A 204 -1.19 4.55 -14.90
N PRO A 205 -0.13 5.29 -14.55
CA PRO A 205 0.09 6.61 -15.12
C PRO A 205 0.09 6.55 -16.65
N VAL A 206 -0.30 7.65 -17.30
CA VAL A 206 -0.26 7.75 -18.76
C VAL A 206 1.18 7.94 -19.22
N ALA A 207 1.68 7.04 -20.06
CA ALA A 207 2.94 7.24 -20.76
C ALA A 207 2.69 8.02 -22.06
N SER A 208 3.67 8.80 -22.50
CA SER A 208 3.58 9.62 -23.72
C SER A 208 4.91 9.61 -24.46
N ALA A 209 4.86 9.38 -25.77
CA ALA A 209 6.01 9.49 -26.67
C ALA A 209 5.58 10.16 -27.98
N THR A 210 6.40 11.09 -28.45
CA THR A 210 6.16 11.81 -29.70
C THR A 210 7.20 11.41 -30.73
N TYR A 211 6.76 11.06 -31.92
CA TYR A 211 7.59 10.60 -33.03
C TYR A 211 7.45 11.57 -34.19
N ASP A 212 8.56 12.23 -34.54
CA ASP A 212 8.63 13.17 -35.65
C ASP A 212 9.46 12.56 -36.77
N ILE A 213 8.85 12.28 -37.91
CA ILE A 213 9.55 11.70 -39.07
C ILE A 213 9.92 12.83 -40.04
N ARG A 214 11.22 13.15 -40.11
CA ARG A 214 11.79 14.20 -40.98
C ARG A 214 12.57 13.56 -42.11
N LEU A 215 12.00 13.59 -43.30
CA LEU A 215 12.62 13.11 -44.54
C LEU A 215 13.60 14.15 -45.13
#